data_AF-A0A5F9ZH83-F1
#
_entry.id   AF-A0A5F9ZH83-F1
#
_cell.length_a   1.000
_cell.length_b   1.000
_cell.length_c   1.000
_cell.angle_alpha   90.00
_cell.angle_beta   90.00
_cell.angle_gamma   90.00
#
_symmetry.space_group_name_H-M   'P 1'
#
loop_
_entity.id
_entity.type
_entity.pdbx_description
1 polymer ?
#
loop_
_entity_poly.entity_id
_entity_poly.type
_entity_poly.pdbx_seq_one_letter_code
_entity_poly.pdbx_strand_id
1 'polypeptide(L)'
;MTSVRENILFGMGNPLLDISAVVDKDFLDKYSLKPNDQILAEDKHKELFDELVKKFKVEYHAGGSTQNSIKVAQRWGSHHVAQAGLSLLASSSPSALAF
;
A
#
# COMPACT_ATOMS: atom_id res chain seq x y z
N MET A 1 15.40 -8.58 -23.65
CA MET A 1 14.94 -8.24 -22.29
C MET A 1 15.06 -6.73 -22.15
N THR A 2 13.95 -6.00 -22.19
CA THR A 2 13.97 -4.53 -22.02
C THR A 2 14.23 -4.23 -20.55
N SER A 3 15.47 -3.86 -20.23
CA SER A 3 15.83 -3.34 -18.91
C SER A 3 15.03 -2.06 -18.69
N VAL A 4 14.12 -2.09 -17.73
CA VAL A 4 13.36 -0.91 -17.32
C VAL A 4 14.29 -0.06 -16.46
N ARG A 5 14.53 1.18 -16.88
CA ARG A 5 15.37 2.11 -16.12
C ARG A 5 14.70 2.44 -14.80
N GLU A 6 15.51 2.61 -13.75
CA GLU A 6 15.03 3.13 -12.48
C GLU A 6 14.34 4.48 -12.70
N ASN A 7 13.31 4.75 -11.89
CA ASN A 7 12.53 5.99 -11.94
C ASN A 7 11.74 6.23 -13.24
N ILE A 8 11.45 5.20 -14.04
CA ILE A 8 10.60 5.36 -15.24
C ILE A 8 9.16 5.77 -14.91
N LEU A 9 8.66 5.36 -13.74
CA LEU A 9 7.32 5.68 -13.26
C LEU A 9 7.45 6.75 -12.18
N PHE A 10 6.82 7.88 -12.43
CA PHE A 10 6.74 8.99 -11.51
C PHE A 10 5.28 9.26 -11.17
N GLY A 11 4.99 9.46 -9.90
CA GLY A 11 3.70 9.97 -9.51
C GLY A 11 3.81 10.84 -8.26
N MET A 12 3.01 11.89 -8.27
CA MET A 12 2.91 12.86 -7.20
C MET A 12 1.52 12.81 -6.63
N GLY A 13 1.43 12.87 -5.31
CA GLY A 13 0.16 12.93 -4.60
C GLY A 13 0.41 13.27 -3.15
N ASN A 14 -0.63 13.14 -2.34
CA ASN A 14 -0.55 13.39 -0.92
C ASN A 14 -0.05 12.12 -0.23
N PRO A 15 1.19 12.09 0.29
CA PRO A 15 1.61 11.00 1.16
C PRO A 15 0.81 11.12 2.46
N LEU A 16 -0.06 10.14 2.71
CA LEU A 16 -0.89 10.10 3.91
C LEU A 16 -0.45 8.92 4.77
N LEU A 17 -0.58 9.05 6.08
CA LEU A 17 -0.42 7.94 7.02
C LEU A 17 -1.81 7.37 7.28
N ASP A 18 -2.06 6.16 6.80
CA ASP A 18 -3.31 5.45 7.05
C ASP A 18 -3.25 4.88 8.48
N ILE A 19 -4.22 5.26 9.30
CA ILE A 19 -4.43 4.71 10.65
C ILE A 19 -5.68 3.86 10.58
N SER A 20 -5.51 2.53 10.63
CA SER A 20 -6.62 1.57 10.57
C SER A 20 -6.86 0.94 11.94
N ALA A 21 -8.13 0.88 12.35
CA ALA A 21 -8.57 0.19 13.55
C ALA A 21 -9.95 -0.41 13.34
N VAL A 22 -10.24 -1.52 14.03
CA VAL A 22 -11.60 -2.06 14.11
C VAL A 22 -12.36 -1.26 15.17
N VAL A 23 -13.42 -0.57 14.76
CA VAL A 23 -14.22 0.32 15.62
C VAL A 23 -15.67 -0.16 15.71
N ASP A 24 -16.34 0.25 16.79
CA ASP A 24 -17.76 -0.03 17.03
C ASP A 24 -18.67 0.99 16.32
N LYS A 25 -19.93 0.60 16.09
CA LYS A 25 -20.92 1.47 15.43
C LYS A 25 -21.18 2.76 16.21
N ASP A 26 -21.14 2.71 17.53
CA ASP A 26 -21.31 3.88 18.41
C ASP A 26 -20.24 4.95 18.17
N PHE A 27 -19.02 4.54 17.78
CA PHE A 27 -17.94 5.46 17.44
C PHE A 27 -18.19 6.17 16.11
N LEU A 28 -18.73 5.46 15.12
CA LEU A 28 -19.13 6.05 13.84
C LEU A 28 -20.25 7.07 14.03
N ASP A 29 -21.26 6.74 14.83
CA ASP A 29 -22.40 7.62 15.11
C ASP A 29 -21.95 8.88 15.89
N LYS A 30 -21.01 8.76 16.84
CA LYS A 30 -20.44 9.90 17.61
C LYS A 30 -19.84 10.98 16.70
N TYR A 31 -19.17 10.58 15.63
CA TYR A 31 -18.55 11.50 14.67
C TYR A 31 -19.37 11.70 13.40
N SER A 32 -20.63 11.23 13.38
CA SER A 32 -21.52 11.31 12.20
C SER A 32 -20.89 10.76 10.92
N LEU A 33 -20.09 9.71 11.04
CA LEU A 33 -19.40 9.07 9.92
C LEU A 33 -20.30 8.01 9.28
N LYS A 34 -20.53 8.13 7.97
CA LYS A 34 -21.23 7.08 7.23
C LYS A 34 -20.28 5.89 6.99
N PRO A 35 -20.78 4.65 7.02
CA PRO A 35 -19.99 3.50 6.59
C PRO A 35 -19.51 3.69 5.14
N ASN A 36 -18.21 3.44 4.90
CA ASN A 36 -17.53 3.60 3.60
C ASN A 36 -17.42 5.04 3.07
N ASP A 37 -17.54 6.06 3.92
CA ASP A 37 -17.37 7.45 3.49
C ASP A 37 -15.88 7.84 3.38
N GLN A 38 -15.57 8.76 2.46
CA GLN A 38 -14.25 9.36 2.30
C GLN A 38 -14.40 10.87 2.42
N ILE A 39 -14.20 11.38 3.63
CA ILE A 39 -14.34 12.80 3.95
C ILE A 39 -13.01 13.40 4.38
N LEU A 40 -12.82 14.69 4.11
CA LEU A 40 -11.72 15.46 4.69
C LEU A 40 -12.01 15.73 6.16
N ALA A 41 -10.97 15.70 6.99
CA ALA A 41 -11.10 16.01 8.41
C ALA A 41 -11.50 17.49 8.59
N GLU A 42 -12.65 17.74 9.20
CA GLU A 42 -13.04 19.05 9.72
C GLU A 42 -12.52 19.20 11.16
N ASP A 43 -12.62 20.39 11.78
CA ASP A 43 -12.07 20.63 13.12
C ASP A 43 -12.61 19.66 14.20
N LYS A 44 -13.85 19.23 14.04
CA LYS A 44 -14.54 18.22 14.87
C LYS A 44 -13.97 16.80 14.75
N HIS A 45 -13.18 16.52 13.71
CA HIS A 45 -12.51 15.23 13.51
C HIS A 45 -11.07 15.22 14.06
N LYS A 46 -10.55 16.32 14.63
CA LYS A 46 -9.19 16.36 15.21
C LYS A 46 -9.06 15.46 16.44
N GLU A 47 -10.07 15.49 17.31
CA GLU A 47 -10.08 14.66 18.53
C GLU A 47 -10.27 13.16 18.23
N LEU A 48 -10.78 12.83 17.03
CA LEU A 48 -10.98 11.45 16.60
C LEU A 48 -9.67 10.68 16.57
N PHE A 49 -8.59 11.28 16.06
CA PHE A 49 -7.29 10.61 15.93
C PHE A 49 -6.72 10.22 17.30
N ASP A 50 -6.82 11.09 18.30
CA ASP A 50 -6.33 10.84 19.64
C ASP A 50 -7.17 9.78 20.38
N GLU A 51 -8.49 9.81 20.25
CA GLU A 51 -9.35 8.78 20.83
C GLU A 51 -9.11 7.42 20.17
N LEU A 52 -8.89 7.40 18.86
CA LEU A 52 -8.71 6.17 18.10
C LEU A 52 -7.41 5.46 18.46
N VAL A 53 -6.30 6.20 18.62
CA VAL A 53 -5.00 5.66 19.06
C VAL A 53 -5.02 5.19 20.52
N LYS A 54 -5.81 5.85 21.39
CA LYS A 54 -5.88 5.49 22.83
C LYS A 54 -6.81 4.31 23.11
N LYS A 55 -7.95 4.22 22.43
CA LYS A 55 -8.99 3.22 22.71
C LYS A 55 -8.84 1.93 21.89
N PHE A 56 -8.30 2.03 20.68
CA PHE A 56 -8.26 0.89 19.76
C PHE A 56 -6.84 0.46 19.45
N LYS A 57 -6.70 -0.81 19.07
CA LYS A 57 -5.45 -1.32 18.52
C LYS A 57 -5.32 -0.83 17.09
N VAL A 58 -4.48 0.18 16.90
CA VAL A 58 -4.22 0.81 15.61
C VAL A 58 -3.11 0.12 14.85
N GLU A 59 -3.29 0.02 13.54
CA GLU A 59 -2.23 -0.36 12.59
C GLU A 59 -1.90 0.84 11.72
N TYR A 60 -0.60 1.08 11.56
CA TYR A 60 -0.08 2.20 10.77
C TYR A 60 0.40 1.70 9.42
N HIS A 61 -0.18 2.26 8.36
CA HIS A 61 0.17 1.93 6.99
C HIS A 61 0.55 3.20 6.23
N ALA A 62 1.59 3.11 5.40
CA ALA A 62 1.92 4.19 4.48
C ALA A 62 0.87 4.22 3.37
N GLY A 63 0.06 5.27 3.37
CA GLY A 63 -1.14 5.41 2.58
C GLY A 63 -1.09 6.54 1.55
N GLY A 64 -2.27 6.94 1.09
CA GLY A 64 -2.45 7.90 0.00
C GLY A 64 -2.67 7.21 -1.35
N SER A 65 -3.68 7.69 -2.09
CA SER A 65 -4.14 7.07 -3.35
C SER A 65 -3.00 6.86 -4.35
N THR A 66 -2.27 7.93 -4.68
CA THR A 66 -1.15 7.88 -5.63
C THR A 66 -0.02 6.97 -5.14
N GLN A 67 0.29 7.01 -3.85
CA GLN A 67 1.35 6.19 -3.24
C GLN A 67 1.00 4.70 -3.29
N ASN A 68 -0.25 4.35 -3.00
CA ASN A 68 -0.75 2.97 -3.08
C ASN A 68 -0.65 2.42 -4.51
N SER A 69 -1.05 3.20 -5.52
CA SER A 69 -0.96 2.79 -6.92
C SER A 69 0.49 2.58 -7.38
N ILE A 70 1.40 3.51 -7.05
CA ILE A 70 2.83 3.38 -7.44
C ILE A 70 3.47 2.18 -6.75
N LYS A 71 3.17 1.96 -5.46
CA LYS A 71 3.72 0.84 -4.68
C LYS A 71 3.32 -0.52 -5.30
N VAL A 72 2.06 -0.65 -5.73
CA VAL A 72 1.58 -1.84 -6.43
C VAL A 72 2.20 -1.96 -7.82
N ALA A 73 2.29 -0.87 -8.58
CA ALA A 73 2.91 -0.87 -9.91
C ALA A 73 4.39 -1.30 -9.85
N GLN A 74 5.15 -0.77 -8.88
CA GLN A 74 6.53 -1.17 -8.64
C GLN A 74 6.64 -2.66 -8.25
N ARG A 75 5.79 -3.12 -7.32
CA ARG A 75 5.78 -4.52 -6.87
C ARG A 75 5.45 -5.47 -8.02
N TRP A 76 4.48 -5.12 -8.86
CA TRP A 76 4.08 -5.92 -10.02
C TRP A 76 5.21 -6.01 -11.05
N GLY A 77 5.84 -4.88 -11.36
CA GLY A 77 7.01 -4.83 -12.25
C GLY A 77 8.15 -5.71 -11.75
N SER A 78 8.50 -5.63 -10.47
CA SER A 78 9.56 -6.47 -9.89
C SER A 78 9.20 -7.96 -9.85
N HIS A 79 7.94 -8.32 -9.57
CA HIS A 79 7.50 -9.73 -9.58
C HIS A 79 7.61 -10.37 -10.98
N HIS A 80 7.24 -9.64 -12.04
CA HIS A 80 7.33 -10.15 -13.41
C HIS A 80 8.79 -10.32 -13.86
N VAL A 81 9.67 -9.42 -13.43
CA VAL A 81 11.11 -9.53 -13.68
C VAL A 81 11.72 -10.72 -12.91
N ALA A 82 11.30 -10.94 -11.66
CA ALA A 82 11.77 -12.08 -10.86
C ALA A 82 11.30 -13.44 -11.41
N GLN A 83 10.04 -13.54 -11.84
CA GLN A 83 9.47 -14.79 -12.37
C GLN A 83 10.02 -15.13 -13.76
N ALA A 84 10.31 -14.12 -14.59
CA ALA A 84 11.02 -14.29 -15.86
C ALA A 84 12.48 -14.73 -15.66
N GLY A 85 13.15 -14.25 -14.60
CA GLY A 85 14.50 -14.72 -14.24
C GLY A 85 14.53 -16.19 -13.80
N LEU A 86 13.54 -16.61 -13.01
CA LEU A 86 13.44 -17.99 -12.53
C LEU A 86 13.10 -18.98 -13.64
N SER A 87 12.28 -18.60 -14.63
CA SER A 87 11.95 -19.46 -15.76
C SER A 87 13.12 -19.65 -16.73
N LEU A 88 13.96 -18.63 -16.93
CA LEU A 88 15.20 -18.74 -17.71
C LEU A 88 16.26 -19.65 -17.04
N LEU A 89 16.35 -19.60 -15.71
CA LEU A 89 17.19 -20.51 -14.92
C LEU A 89 16.64 -21.94 -14.91
N ALA A 90 15.32 -22.12 -14.95
CA ALA A 90 14.70 -23.44 -15.04
C ALA A 90 14.74 -24.04 -16.47
N SER A 91 14.84 -23.22 -17.52
CA SER A 91 14.97 -23.69 -18.91
C SER A 91 16.42 -23.95 -19.34
N SER A 92 17.41 -23.45 -18.59
CA SER A 92 18.82 -23.83 -18.78
C SER A 92 19.07 -25.14 -18.04
N SER A 93 19.06 -26.24 -18.80
CA SER A 93 19.31 -27.59 -18.28
C SER A 93 20.59 -27.68 -17.43
N PRO A 94 20.66 -28.55 -16.41
CA PRO A 94 21.85 -28.78 -15.58
C PRO A 94 23.09 -29.30 -16.34
N SER A 95 22.95 -29.63 -17.62
CA SER A 95 23.94 -30.33 -18.43
C SER A 95 25.14 -29.49 -18.88
N ALA A 96 25.21 -28.20 -18.53
CA ALA A 96 26.31 -27.30 -18.90
C ALA A 96 27.40 -27.16 -17.81
N LEU A 97 27.30 -27.90 -16.69
CA LEU A 97 28.27 -27.87 -15.58
C LEU A 97 29.03 -29.19 -15.37
N ALA A 98 28.92 -30.13 -16.29
CA ALA A 98 29.76 -31.33 -16.31
C ALA A 98 30.20 -31.61 -17.75
N PHE A 99 31.30 -30.98 -18.16
CA PHE A 99 32.37 -31.42 -19.07
C PHE A 99 33.12 -30.20 -19.60
#